data_AF-A0A356GQQ0-F1
#
_entry.id   AF-A0A356GQQ0-F1
#
_cell.length_a   1.000
_cell.length_b   1.000
_cell.length_c   1.000
_cell.angle_alpha   90.00
_cell.angle_beta   90.00
_cell.angle_gamma   90.00
#
_symmetry.space_group_name_H-M   'P 1'
#
loop_
_entity.id
_entity.type
_entity.pdbx_description
1 polymer ?
#
loop_
_entity_poly.entity_id
_entity_poly.type
_entity_poly.pdbx_seq_one_letter_code
_entity_poly.pdbx_strand_id
1 'polypeptide(L)'
;EFSGENSVVALKNVTADEPFLAGHFPGNPVFPGVFIIEAMAQTAGLLLPPGSMAFLAQVREARFRRPVVPGDQLRLFARRQARLGDIHRFAVRATVEGDLVAEGELDLACRWNPSG
;
A
#
# COMPACT_ATOMS: atom_id res chain seq x y z
N GLU A 1 -8.51 -8.81 5.31
CA GLU A 1 -9.72 -9.48 4.77
C GLU A 1 -9.50 -9.75 3.29
N PHE A 2 -9.56 -11.01 2.85
CA PHE A 2 -9.54 -11.33 1.43
C PHE A 2 -10.96 -11.21 0.88
N SER A 3 -11.12 -10.49 -0.23
CA SER A 3 -12.40 -10.33 -0.91
C SER A 3 -12.28 -11.01 -2.28
N GLY A 4 -12.64 -12.30 -2.31
CA GLY A 4 -12.36 -13.18 -3.45
C GLY A 4 -10.88 -13.52 -3.63
N GLU A 5 -10.53 -14.15 -4.75
CA GLU A 5 -9.17 -14.65 -5.01
C GLU A 5 -8.18 -13.56 -5.43
N ASN A 6 -8.69 -12.41 -5.91
CA ASN A 6 -7.87 -11.39 -6.57
C ASN A 6 -7.86 -10.04 -5.84
N SER A 7 -8.47 -9.93 -4.66
CA SER A 7 -8.44 -8.69 -3.90
C SER A 7 -8.31 -8.89 -2.39
N VAL A 8 -7.69 -7.92 -1.73
CA VAL A 8 -7.42 -7.95 -0.30
C VAL A 8 -7.58 -6.56 0.27
N VAL A 9 -8.03 -6.53 1.52
CA VAL A 9 -8.07 -5.33 2.34
C VAL A 9 -7.23 -5.52 3.60
N ALA A 10 -6.38 -4.54 3.89
CA ALA A 10 -5.60 -4.45 5.12
C ALA A 10 -5.90 -3.13 5.85
N LEU A 11 -5.49 -3.07 7.11
CA LEU A 11 -5.58 -1.87 7.93
C LEU A 11 -4.16 -1.41 8.31
N LYS A 12 -3.90 -0.11 8.24
CA LYS A 12 -2.71 0.53 8.79
C LYS A 12 -3.19 1.65 9.72
N ASN A 13 -2.90 1.51 11.00
CA ASN A 13 -3.07 2.61 11.95
C ASN A 13 -1.90 3.58 11.81
N VAL A 14 -2.20 4.88 11.80
CA VAL A 14 -1.19 5.93 11.81
C VAL A 14 -1.09 6.48 13.23
N THR A 15 0.07 6.32 13.87
CA THR A 15 0.26 6.74 15.26
C THR A 15 1.32 7.83 15.36
N ALA A 16 1.18 8.73 16.33
CA ALA A 16 2.13 9.83 16.53
C ALA A 16 3.55 9.34 16.88
N ASP A 17 3.67 8.11 17.41
CA ASP A 17 4.93 7.50 17.81
C ASP A 17 5.76 6.95 16.63
N GLU A 18 5.25 6.99 15.40
CA GLU A 18 6.03 6.57 14.23
C GLU A 18 7.25 7.50 14.06
N PRO A 19 8.49 6.96 14.07
CA PRO A 19 9.71 7.77 14.27
C PRO A 19 9.96 8.81 13.18
N PHE A 20 9.44 8.58 11.98
CA PHE A 20 9.58 9.50 10.85
C PHE A 20 8.62 10.70 10.91
N LEU A 21 7.54 10.64 11.70
CA LEU A 21 6.56 11.73 11.77
C LEU A 21 7.10 12.96 12.49
N ALA A 22 8.02 12.78 13.43
CA ALA A 22 8.71 13.89 14.09
C ALA A 22 9.43 14.81 13.07
N GLY A 23 9.91 14.24 11.96
CA GLY A 23 10.54 14.97 10.86
C GLY A 23 9.60 15.33 9.70
N HIS A 24 8.35 14.85 9.70
CA HIS A 24 7.42 15.05 8.59
C HIS A 24 6.03 15.46 9.09
N PHE A 25 5.80 16.71 9.45
CA PHE A 25 6.79 17.79 9.58
C PHE A 25 6.84 18.26 11.04
N PRO A 26 7.96 18.85 11.52
CA PRO A 26 8.04 19.34 12.88
C PRO A 26 6.87 20.28 13.22
N GLY A 27 6.10 19.95 14.27
CA GLY A 27 4.91 20.69 14.69
C GLY A 27 3.64 20.49 13.85
N ASN A 28 3.72 19.79 12.72
CA ASN A 28 2.60 19.46 11.84
C ASN A 28 2.77 18.05 11.23
N PRO A 29 2.54 16.98 12.01
CA PRO A 29 2.79 15.61 11.58
C PRO A 29 1.80 15.20 10.48
N VAL A 30 2.34 14.78 9.35
CA VAL A 30 1.63 14.27 8.18
C VAL A 30 2.25 12.94 7.80
N PHE A 31 1.44 11.90 7.59
CA PHE A 31 1.94 10.62 7.12
C PHE A 31 2.48 10.76 5.68
N PRO A 32 3.76 10.45 5.44
CA PRO A 32 4.36 10.60 4.10
C PRO A 32 3.60 9.82 3.04
N GLY A 33 3.28 10.48 1.91
CA GLY A 33 2.57 9.84 0.80
C GLY A 33 3.27 8.60 0.25
N VAL A 34 4.61 8.58 0.28
CA VAL A 34 5.42 7.41 -0.09
C VAL A 34 5.17 6.20 0.82
N PHE A 35 4.87 6.40 2.10
CA PHE A 35 4.51 5.30 2.99
C PHE A 35 3.07 4.83 2.79
N ILE A 36 2.18 5.67 2.24
CA ILE A 36 0.86 5.21 1.78
C ILE A 36 1.05 4.29 0.56
N ILE A 37 1.92 4.66 -0.39
CA ILE A 37 2.29 3.79 -1.51
C ILE A 37 2.86 2.47 -1.01
N GLU A 38 3.82 2.51 -0.07
CA GLU A 38 4.42 1.31 0.50
C GLU A 38 3.37 0.43 1.19
N ALA A 39 2.48 1.00 2.00
CA ALA A 39 1.43 0.24 2.67
C ALA A 39 0.45 -0.40 1.66
N MET A 40 0.12 0.30 0.57
CA MET A 40 -0.68 -0.27 -0.54
C MET A 40 0.08 -1.38 -1.27
N ALA A 41 1.39 -1.22 -1.50
CA ALA A 41 2.24 -2.23 -2.14
C ALA A 41 2.35 -3.50 -1.28
N GLN A 42 2.58 -3.36 0.03
CA GLN A 42 2.59 -4.49 0.97
C GLN A 42 1.23 -5.20 1.01
N THR A 43 0.14 -4.43 1.02
CA THR A 43 -1.22 -4.97 0.94
C THR A 43 -1.41 -5.78 -0.35
N ALA A 44 -1.02 -5.25 -1.51
CA ALA A 44 -1.05 -5.97 -2.78
C ALA A 44 -0.15 -7.22 -2.78
N GLY A 45 1.01 -7.16 -2.12
CA GLY A 45 1.94 -8.26 -1.95
C GLY A 45 1.33 -9.48 -1.26
N LEU A 46 0.33 -9.29 -0.39
CA LEU A 46 -0.41 -10.40 0.25
C LEU A 46 -1.14 -11.31 -0.74
N LEU A 47 -1.38 -10.84 -1.97
CA LEU A 47 -1.99 -11.66 -3.03
C LEU A 47 -0.95 -12.48 -3.82
N LEU A 48 0.35 -12.22 -3.64
CA LEU A 48 1.41 -12.98 -4.31
C LEU A 48 1.59 -14.37 -3.69
N PRO A 49 2.21 -15.33 -4.40
CA PRO A 49 2.45 -16.67 -3.86
C PRO A 49 3.16 -16.62 -2.50
N PRO A 50 2.72 -17.41 -1.50
CA PRO A 50 3.41 -17.52 -0.22
C PRO A 50 4.89 -17.86 -0.41
N GLY A 51 5.76 -17.23 0.39
CA GLY A 51 7.21 -17.39 0.29
C GLY A 51 7.89 -16.61 -0.85
N SER A 52 7.12 -15.92 -1.70
CA SER A 52 7.71 -14.99 -2.67
C SER A 52 8.11 -13.66 -2.04
N MET A 53 9.10 -13.01 -2.66
CA MET A 53 9.49 -11.64 -2.37
C MET A 53 8.80 -10.70 -3.36
N ALA A 54 8.13 -9.68 -2.83
CA ALA A 54 7.51 -8.61 -3.61
C ALA A 54 8.46 -7.41 -3.68
N PHE A 55 8.76 -6.93 -4.89
CA PHE A 55 9.49 -5.68 -5.09
C PHE A 55 8.61 -4.69 -5.84
N LEU A 56 8.47 -3.47 -5.32
CA LEU A 56 7.78 -2.40 -6.04
C LEU A 56 8.58 -2.03 -7.30
N ALA A 57 8.06 -2.43 -8.47
CA ALA A 57 8.74 -2.28 -9.75
C ALA A 57 8.35 -0.96 -10.44
N GLN A 58 7.07 -0.58 -10.36
CA GLN A 58 6.58 0.66 -10.95
C GLN A 58 5.40 1.23 -10.15
N VAL A 59 5.39 2.55 -9.96
CA VAL A 59 4.21 3.33 -9.61
C VAL A 59 3.73 3.99 -10.90
N ARG A 60 2.62 3.53 -11.47
CA ARG A 60 2.14 3.99 -12.79
C ARG A 60 1.37 5.29 -12.68
N GLU A 61 0.48 5.34 -11.70
CA GLU A 61 -0.18 6.55 -11.25
C GLU A 61 -0.35 6.49 -9.74
N ALA A 62 -0.30 7.66 -9.12
CA ALA A 62 -0.64 7.85 -7.71
C ALA A 62 -1.31 9.21 -7.57
N ARG A 63 -2.42 9.26 -6.85
CA ARG A 63 -3.11 10.51 -6.49
C ARG A 63 -3.32 10.54 -4.98
N PHE A 64 -2.99 11.67 -4.38
CA PHE A 64 -3.19 11.94 -2.96
C PHE A 64 -4.22 13.07 -2.86
N ARG A 65 -5.34 12.79 -2.20
CA ARG A 65 -6.51 13.69 -2.17
C ARG A 65 -6.53 14.58 -0.95
N ARG A 66 -6.08 14.06 0.19
CA ARG A 66 -5.88 14.82 1.42
C ARG A 66 -4.72 14.26 2.24
N PRO A 67 -4.11 15.06 3.14
CA PRO A 67 -3.17 14.56 4.12
C PRO A 67 -3.78 13.46 4.99
N VAL A 68 -2.94 12.52 5.39
CA VAL A 68 -3.23 11.51 6.42
C VAL A 68 -2.42 11.89 7.65
N VAL A 69 -3.01 11.79 8.83
CA VAL A 69 -2.42 12.32 10.08
C VAL A 69 -2.47 11.28 11.22
N PRO A 70 -1.72 11.46 12.31
CA PRO A 70 -1.87 10.62 13.50
C PRO A 70 -3.33 10.50 13.95
N GLY A 71 -3.75 9.27 14.24
CA GLY A 71 -5.14 8.94 14.58
C GLY A 71 -5.94 8.38 13.40
N ASP A 72 -5.54 8.66 12.16
CA ASP A 72 -6.19 8.05 10.99
C ASP A 72 -5.95 6.53 10.95
N GLN A 73 -6.98 5.78 10.60
CA GLN A 73 -6.87 4.37 10.20
C GLN A 73 -7.05 4.26 8.69
N LEU A 74 -5.96 3.92 7.99
CA LEU A 74 -6.00 3.62 6.58
C LEU A 74 -6.61 2.25 6.36
N ARG A 75 -7.74 2.20 5.65
CA ARG A 75 -8.26 0.98 5.02
C ARG A 75 -7.70 0.89 3.61
N LEU A 76 -6.83 -0.10 3.40
CA LEU A 76 -6.03 -0.28 2.20
C LEU A 76 -6.62 -1.40 1.36
N PHE A 77 -7.13 -1.09 0.19
CA PHE A 77 -7.65 -2.06 -0.77
C PHE A 77 -6.65 -2.26 -1.90
N ALA A 78 -6.40 -3.52 -2.26
CA ALA A 78 -5.63 -3.89 -3.44
C ALA A 78 -6.38 -4.96 -4.26
N ARG A 79 -6.37 -4.81 -5.58
CA ARG A 79 -6.93 -5.79 -6.52
C ARG A 79 -5.99 -6.04 -7.68
N ARG A 80 -5.64 -7.30 -7.93
CA ARG A 80 -4.85 -7.70 -9.10
C ARG A 80 -5.64 -7.45 -10.37
N GLN A 81 -5.05 -6.75 -11.33
CA GLN A 81 -5.62 -6.50 -12.66
C GLN A 81 -4.99 -7.36 -13.73
N ALA A 82 -3.69 -7.60 -13.64
CA ALA A 82 -2.95 -8.36 -14.65
C ALA A 82 -1.72 -9.07 -14.06
N ARG A 83 -1.23 -10.06 -14.79
CA ARG A 83 0.07 -10.70 -14.58
C ARG A 83 0.79 -10.79 -15.92
N LEU A 84 2.02 -10.30 -15.98
CA LEU A 84 2.91 -10.38 -17.13
C LEU A 84 4.23 -11.01 -16.68
N GLY A 85 4.36 -12.32 -16.86
CA GLY A 85 5.47 -13.10 -16.29
C GLY A 85 5.51 -12.97 -14.77
N ASP A 86 6.60 -12.41 -14.26
CA ASP A 86 6.84 -12.16 -12.84
C ASP A 86 6.33 -10.79 -12.36
N ILE A 87 5.80 -9.96 -13.27
CA ILE A 87 5.20 -8.67 -12.91
C ILE A 87 3.71 -8.84 -12.66
N HIS A 88 3.23 -8.38 -11.51
CA HIS A 88 1.84 -8.37 -11.11
C HIS A 88 1.35 -6.93 -10.97
N ARG A 89 0.28 -6.58 -11.69
CA ARG A 89 -0.32 -5.25 -11.67
C ARG A 89 -1.51 -5.20 -10.71
N PHE A 90 -1.59 -4.13 -9.94
CA PHE A 90 -2.63 -3.91 -8.95
C PHE A 90 -3.23 -2.51 -9.05
N ALA A 91 -4.56 -2.44 -9.00
CA ALA A 91 -5.26 -1.22 -8.63
C ALA A 91 -5.31 -1.15 -7.10
N VAL A 92 -4.95 0.00 -6.54
CA VAL A 92 -4.87 0.19 -5.09
C VAL A 92 -5.60 1.46 -4.66
N ARG A 93 -6.19 1.42 -3.45
CA ARG A 93 -6.89 2.54 -2.83
C ARG A 93 -6.63 2.56 -1.33
N ALA A 94 -6.54 3.75 -0.77
CA ALA A 94 -6.52 3.99 0.66
C ALA A 94 -7.69 4.91 1.02
N THR A 95 -8.48 4.50 2.01
CA THR A 95 -9.57 5.31 2.57
C THR A 95 -9.40 5.51 4.07
N VAL A 96 -9.90 6.61 4.60
CA VAL A 96 -10.03 6.86 6.04
C VAL A 96 -11.47 7.24 6.28
N GLU A 97 -12.16 6.51 7.18
CA GLU A 97 -13.60 6.71 7.45
C GLU A 97 -14.50 6.66 6.20
N GLY A 98 -14.07 5.93 5.17
CA GLY A 98 -14.77 5.82 3.88
C GLY A 98 -14.35 6.84 2.83
N ASP A 99 -13.69 7.93 3.22
CA ASP A 99 -13.19 8.94 2.29
C ASP A 99 -11.90 8.50 1.60
N LEU A 100 -11.85 8.65 0.27
CA LEU A 100 -10.67 8.32 -0.52
C LEU A 100 -9.54 9.31 -0.26
N VAL A 101 -8.45 8.84 0.36
CA VAL A 101 -7.28 9.67 0.68
C VAL A 101 -6.14 9.48 -0.32
N ALA A 102 -6.00 8.28 -0.88
CA ALA A 102 -5.05 7.99 -1.94
C ALA A 102 -5.52 6.86 -2.86
N GLU A 103 -5.04 6.84 -4.08
CA GLU A 103 -5.25 5.74 -5.03
C GLU A 103 -4.11 5.65 -6.03
N GLY A 104 -3.99 4.51 -6.71
CA GLY A 104 -3.00 4.33 -7.76
C GLY A 104 -3.07 2.99 -8.48
N GLU A 105 -2.12 2.81 -9.39
CA GLU A 105 -1.83 1.54 -10.07
C GLU A 105 -0.35 1.19 -9.87
N LEU A 106 -0.09 0.03 -9.27
CA LEU A 106 1.25 -0.43 -8.89
C LEU A 106 1.60 -1.73 -9.62
N ASP A 107 2.83 -1.82 -10.12
CA ASP A 107 3.39 -3.07 -10.61
C ASP A 107 4.38 -3.60 -9.56
N LEU A 108 4.16 -4.84 -9.10
CA LEU A 108 5.07 -5.57 -8.21
C LEU A 108 5.77 -6.68 -8.99
N ALA A 109 7.10 -6.75 -8.89
CA ALA A 109 7.86 -7.91 -9.33
C ALA A 109 7.84 -8.98 -8.24
N CYS A 110 7.32 -10.16 -8.57
CA CYS A 110 7.31 -11.34 -7.73
C CYS A 110 8.56 -12.16 -8.02
N ARG A 111 9.45 -12.32 -7.04
CA ARG A 111 10.63 -13.18 -7.14
C ARG A 111 10.53 -14.34 -6.16
N TRP A 112 10.91 -15.53 -6.61
CA TRP A 112 11.06 -16.67 -5.70
C TRP A 112 12.17 -16.39 -4.68
N ASN A 113 11.92 -16.70 -3.40
CA ASN A 113 12.94 -16.70 -2.38
C ASN A 113 13.59 -18.10 -2.33
N PRO A 114 14.81 -18.30 -2.83
CA PRO A 114 15.47 -19.59 -2.81
C PRO A 114 15.91 -20.05 -1.40
N SER A 115 15.74 -19.21 -0.37
CA SER A 115 16.15 -19.48 1.02
C SER A 115 15.03 -20.03 1.91
N GLY A 116 13.87 -20.39 1.33
CA GLY A 116 12.75 -21.03 2.03
C GLY A 116 12.79 -22.55 1.94
#